data_AF-A0A7W3UJI0-F1
#
_entry.id   AF-A0A7W3UJI0-F1
#
_cell.length_a   1.000
_cell.length_b   1.000
_cell.length_c   1.000
_cell.angle_alpha   90.00
_cell.angle_beta   90.00
_cell.angle_gamma   90.00
#
_symmetry.space_group_name_H-M   'P 1'
#
loop_
_entity.id
_entity.type
_entity.pdbx_description
1 polymer ?
#
loop_
_entity_poly.entity_id
_entity_poly.type
_entity_poly.pdbx_seq_one_letter_code
_entity_poly.pdbx_strand_id
1 'polypeptide(L)' 'MNKEHGQVTGLIWRGATDLAIYQQLKEYAENKNVSVAVAAKQLISQALKQN' A
#
# COMPACT_ATOMS: atom_id res chain seq x y z
N MET A 1 -14.17 8.94 -25.30
CA MET A 1 -13.85 8.73 -23.87
C MET A 1 -12.67 7.76 -23.81
N ASN A 2 -11.45 8.29 -23.60
CA ASN A 2 -10.20 7.54 -23.59
C ASN A 2 -10.24 6.51 -22.46
N LYS A 3 -10.25 5.22 -22.81
CA LYS A 3 -10.07 4.14 -21.84
C LYS A 3 -8.57 3.91 -21.72
N GLU A 4 -7.98 4.53 -20.73
CA GLU A 4 -6.57 4.36 -20.40
C GLU A 4 -6.29 2.90 -20.06
N HIS A 5 -5.16 2.43 -20.57
CA HIS A 5 -4.70 1.06 -20.56
C HIS A 5 -4.77 0.43 -19.16
N GLY A 6 -5.58 -0.61 -19.02
CA GLY A 6 -5.20 -1.80 -18.26
C GLY A 6 -4.82 -1.63 -16.78
N GLN A 7 -5.33 -0.63 -16.06
CA GLN A 7 -5.10 -0.54 -14.62
C GLN A 7 -6.09 -1.43 -13.85
N VAL A 8 -5.93 -2.74 -14.02
CA VAL A 8 -6.32 -3.70 -13.00
C VAL A 8 -5.09 -3.90 -12.11
N THR A 9 -4.89 -2.98 -11.19
CA THR A 9 -4.25 -3.30 -9.91
C THR A 9 -5.29 -3.17 -8.81
N GLY A 10 -6.47 -3.73 -9.06
CA GLY A 10 -7.40 -4.07 -7.99
C GLY A 10 -6.75 -5.17 -7.17
N LEU A 11 -6.05 -4.80 -6.10
CA LEU A 11 -5.82 -5.69 -4.97
C LEU A 11 -7.20 -6.17 -4.54
N ILE A 12 -7.59 -7.36 -4.98
CA ILE A 12 -8.77 -8.04 -4.47
C ILE A 12 -8.41 -8.38 -3.02
N TRP A 13 -8.90 -7.57 -2.08
CA TRP A 13 -8.80 -7.86 -0.65
C TRP A 13 -9.38 -9.26 -0.43
N ARG A 14 -8.51 -10.26 -0.17
CA ARG A 14 -8.92 -11.67 -0.11
C ARG A 14 -9.71 -11.97 1.16
N GLY A 15 -9.75 -11.03 2.11
CA GLY A 15 -10.63 -11.04 3.27
C GLY A 15 -10.48 -9.80 4.14
N ALA A 16 -11.15 -9.80 5.28
CA ALA A 16 -11.11 -8.71 6.26
C ALA A 16 -9.69 -8.40 6.76
N THR A 17 -8.81 -9.40 6.78
CA THR A 17 -7.41 -9.26 7.18
C THR A 17 -6.62 -8.36 6.22
N ASP A 18 -6.73 -8.57 4.91
CA ASP A 18 -6.02 -7.74 3.95
C ASP A 18 -6.50 -6.28 4.03
N LEU A 19 -7.80 -6.06 4.21
CA LEU A 19 -8.38 -4.72 4.37
C LEU A 19 -7.85 -4.02 5.62
N ALA A 20 -7.77 -4.73 6.75
CA ALA A 20 -7.21 -4.20 7.99
C ALA A 20 -5.72 -3.81 7.82
N ILE A 21 -4.93 -4.67 7.16
CA ILE A 21 -3.51 -4.38 6.87
C ILE A 21 -3.37 -3.10 6.04
N TYR A 22 -4.23 -2.91 5.04
CA TYR A 22 -4.21 -1.69 4.26
C TYR A 22 -4.65 -0.45 5.01
N GLN A 23 -5.67 -0.56 5.87
CA GLN A 23 -6.06 0.55 6.74
C GLN A 23 -4.89 1.00 7.61
N GLN A 24 -4.19 0.04 8.23
CA GLN A 24 -2.99 0.34 9.03
C GLN A 24 -1.88 0.99 8.20
N LEU A 25 -1.63 0.49 6.99
CA LEU A 25 -0.64 1.07 6.08
C LEU A 25 -1.03 2.49 5.63
N LYS A 26 -2.33 2.72 5.41
CA LYS A 26 -2.87 4.03 5.04
C LYS A 26 -2.71 5.02 6.18
N GLU A 27 -3.09 4.66 7.40
CA GLU A 27 -2.90 5.49 8.59
C GLU A 27 -1.42 5.84 8.81
N TYR A 28 -0.52 4.88 8.62
CA TYR A 28 0.92 5.13 8.68
C TYR A 28 1.37 6.13 7.61
N ALA A 29 0.86 6.00 6.38
CA ALA A 29 1.18 6.89 5.28
C ALA A 29 0.66 8.33 5.54
N GLU A 30 -0.55 8.45 6.06
CA GLU A 30 -1.17 9.74 6.44
C GLU A 30 -0.39 10.44 7.56
N ASN A 31 -0.01 9.72 8.62
CA ASN A 31 0.85 10.25 9.69
C ASN A 31 2.18 10.78 9.17
N LYS A 32 2.73 10.18 8.11
CA LYS A 32 3.99 10.58 7.49
C LYS A 32 3.83 11.56 6.33
N ASN A 33 2.61 11.98 5.99
CA ASN A 33 2.33 12.83 4.83
C ASN A 33 2.93 12.26 3.52
N VAL A 34 2.89 10.94 3.35
CA VAL A 34 3.38 10.25 2.15
C VAL A 34 2.28 9.40 1.52
N SER A 35 2.46 9.01 0.27
CA SER A 35 1.57 8.05 -0.39
C SER A 35 1.73 6.65 0.20
N VAL A 36 0.65 5.85 0.19
CA VAL A 36 0.64 4.45 0.65
C VAL A 36 1.77 3.62 0.03
N ALA A 37 2.04 3.79 -1.27
CA ALA A 37 3.12 3.09 -1.97
C ALA A 37 4.51 3.47 -1.45
N VAL A 38 4.73 4.74 -1.09
CA VAL A 38 6.00 5.23 -0.53
C VAL A 38 6.20 4.67 0.87
N ALA A 39 5.14 4.70 1.70
CA ALA A 39 5.12 4.07 3.01
C ALA A 39 5.45 2.58 2.95
N ALA A 40 4.82 1.83 2.03
CA ALA A 40 5.09 0.41 1.84
C ALA A 40 6.57 0.16 1.48
N LYS A 41 7.11 0.93 0.53
CA LYS A 41 8.51 0.83 0.11
C LYS A 41 9.47 1.13 1.26
N GLN A 42 9.15 2.12 2.11
CA GLN A 42 9.94 2.44 3.29
C GLN A 42 9.95 1.29 4.29
N LEU A 43 8.79 0.71 4.61
CA LEU A 43 8.68 -0.41 5.54
C LEU A 43 9.46 -1.64 5.04
N ILE A 44 9.31 -1.98 3.76
CA ILE A 44 10.07 -3.08 3.14
C ILE A 44 11.57 -2.79 3.18
N SER A 45 11.99 -1.58 2.83
CA SER A 45 13.42 -1.19 2.86
C SER A 45 14.00 -1.22 4.27
N GLN A 46 13.22 -0.89 5.30
CA GLN A 46 13.62 -0.99 6.70
C GLN A 46 13.77 -2.45 7.13
N ALA A 47 12.79 -3.30 6.82
CA ALA A 47 12.82 -4.72 7.14
C ALA A 47 14.03 -5.43 6.49
N LEU A 48 14.33 -5.10 5.23
CA LEU A 48 15.46 -5.67 4.50
C LEU A 48 16.84 -5.18 4.99
N LYS A 49 16.92 -4.02 5.66
CA LYS A 49 18.17 -3.48 6.23
C LYS A 49 18.47 -3.96 7.65
N GLN A 50 17.47 -4.52 8.33
CA GLN A 50 17.63 -5.08 9.68
C GLN A 50 18.01 -6.56 9.67
N ASN A 51 18.18 -7.15 8.49
CA ASN A 51 18.56 -8.53 8.25
C ASN A 51 19.91 -8.58 7.51
#